data_AF-A0A8T0QWC3-F1
#
_entry.id   AF-A0A8T0QWC3-F1
#
_cell.length_a   1.000
_cell.length_b   1.000
_cell.length_c   1.000
_cell.angle_alpha   90.00
_cell.angle_beta   90.00
_cell.angle_gamma   90.00
#
_symmetry.space_group_name_H-M   'P 1'
#
loop_
_entity.id
_entity.type
_entity.pdbx_description
1 polymer ?
#
loop_
_entity_poly.entity_id
_entity_poly.type
_entity_poly.pdbx_seq_one_letter_code
_entity_poly.pdbx_strand_id
1 'polypeptide(L)'
;MFPGKAVALFLLLVVFAAVCGPVNGRRVCTEQQKKDLLLTCKLNIKRHKNGNPPPPPPERGPCCQLVRLLQGMRPDMIRCIVGHLTKEEEEEYSTLKILELKDKCR
;
A
#
# COMPACT_ATOMS: atom_id res chain seq x y z
N MET A 1 -32.15 -21.82 27.15
CA MET A 1 -31.21 -21.38 26.08
C MET A 1 -31.60 -19.97 25.67
N PHE A 2 -30.85 -18.97 26.12
CA PHE A 2 -31.19 -17.55 25.91
C PHE A 2 -30.91 -17.14 24.44
N PRO A 3 -31.92 -16.68 23.68
CA PRO A 3 -31.77 -16.29 22.28
C PRO A 3 -31.20 -14.85 22.12
N GLY A 4 -30.44 -14.36 23.11
CA GLY A 4 -29.94 -12.99 23.15
C GLY A 4 -28.54 -12.80 22.56
N LYS A 5 -27.80 -13.87 22.28
CA LYS A 5 -26.40 -13.79 21.82
C LYS A 5 -26.24 -13.66 20.31
N ALA A 6 -27.25 -14.06 19.53
CA ALA A 6 -27.18 -14.02 18.07
C ALA A 6 -27.30 -12.57 17.54
N VAL A 7 -28.16 -11.75 18.15
CA VAL A 7 -28.42 -10.38 17.70
C VAL A 7 -27.19 -9.48 17.87
N ALA A 8 -26.43 -9.66 18.96
CA ALA A 8 -25.20 -8.90 19.21
C ALA A 8 -24.09 -9.20 18.19
N LEU A 9 -23.98 -10.46 17.74
CA LEU A 9 -23.00 -10.86 16.73
C LEU A 9 -23.33 -10.30 15.35
N PHE A 10 -24.61 -10.23 14.99
CA PHE A 10 -25.04 -9.63 13.72
C PHE A 10 -24.76 -8.12 13.67
N LEU A 11 -24.93 -7.39 14.77
CA LEU A 11 -24.62 -5.95 14.80
C LEU A 11 -23.12 -5.67 14.65
N LEU A 12 -22.24 -6.49 15.23
CA LEU A 12 -20.79 -6.38 15.05
C LEU A 12 -20.35 -6.60 13.60
N LEU A 13 -20.96 -7.54 12.90
CA LEU A 13 -20.66 -7.81 11.48
C LEU A 13 -21.09 -6.64 10.58
N VAL A 14 -22.21 -5.99 10.88
CA VAL A 14 -22.70 -4.83 10.11
C VAL A 14 -21.79 -3.60 10.30
N VAL A 15 -21.23 -3.40 11.50
CA VAL A 15 -20.25 -2.32 11.73
C VAL A 15 -18.94 -2.57 10.97
N PHE A 16 -18.45 -3.81 10.93
CA PHE A 16 -17.28 -4.16 10.11
C PHE A 16 -17.55 -3.97 8.61
N ALA A 17 -18.74 -4.33 8.14
CA ALA A 17 -19.15 -4.11 6.75
C ALA A 17 -19.38 -2.61 6.42
N ALA A 18 -19.71 -1.77 7.40
CA ALA A 18 -19.86 -0.33 7.20
C ALA A 18 -18.52 0.43 7.19
N VAL A 19 -17.50 -0.08 7.88
CA VAL A 19 -16.12 0.44 7.79
C VAL A 19 -15.44 -0.01 6.50
N CYS A 20 -15.80 -1.20 5.99
CA CYS A 20 -15.41 -1.67 4.66
C CYS A 20 -16.48 -1.29 3.63
N GLY A 21 -16.52 0.00 3.27
CA GLY A 21 -17.39 0.52 2.22
C GLY A 21 -17.36 -0.34 0.94
N PRO A 22 -18.43 -0.28 0.13
CA PRO A 22 -18.62 -1.17 -1.01
C PRO A 22 -17.40 -1.07 -1.90
N VAL A 23 -16.75 -2.22 -2.13
CA VAL A 23 -15.65 -2.40 -3.08
C VAL A 23 -16.26 -2.27 -4.47
N ASN A 24 -16.58 -1.02 -4.83
CA ASN A 24 -17.09 -0.64 -6.12
C ASN A 24 -16.09 -1.18 -7.14
N GLY A 25 -16.56 -1.93 -8.13
CA GLY A 25 -15.82 -2.74 -9.09
C GLY A 25 -14.86 -2.01 -10.04
N ARG A 26 -14.10 -1.02 -9.55
CA ARG A 26 -12.82 -0.61 -10.13
C ARG A 26 -11.74 -1.30 -9.32
N ARG A 27 -10.73 -1.86 -9.97
CA ARG A 27 -9.55 -2.44 -9.30
C ARG A 27 -8.79 -1.32 -8.55
N VAL A 28 -9.23 -1.02 -7.33
CA VAL A 28 -8.60 -0.09 -6.39
C VAL A 28 -7.39 -0.82 -5.78
N CYS A 29 -6.24 -0.14 -5.69
CA CYS A 29 -5.12 -0.64 -4.90
C CYS A 29 -5.53 -0.62 -3.42
N THR A 30 -5.29 -1.70 -2.70
CA THR A 30 -5.74 -1.80 -1.31
C THR A 30 -4.82 -0.98 -0.40
N GLU A 31 -5.38 -0.47 0.70
CA GLU A 31 -4.59 0.16 1.76
C GLU A 31 -3.49 -0.78 2.28
N GLN A 32 -3.73 -2.08 2.27
CA GLN A 32 -2.72 -3.07 2.62
C GLN A 32 -1.54 -3.08 1.65
N GLN A 33 -1.79 -3.06 0.33
CA GLN A 33 -0.73 -3.02 -0.68
C GLN A 33 0.11 -1.75 -0.57
N LYS A 34 -0.53 -0.61 -0.26
CA LYS A 34 0.19 0.63 0.04
C LYS A 34 1.09 0.46 1.27
N LYS A 35 0.53 0.00 2.39
CA LYS A 35 1.28 -0.18 3.64
C LYS A 35 2.46 -1.14 3.49
N ASP A 36 2.26 -2.27 2.82
CA ASP A 36 3.31 -3.26 2.57
C ASP A 36 4.44 -2.65 1.73
N LEU A 37 4.11 -1.87 0.70
CA LEU A 37 5.10 -1.18 -0.11
C LEU A 37 5.86 -0.13 0.70
N LEU A 38 5.16 0.73 1.45
CA LEU A 38 5.77 1.77 2.26
C LEU A 38 6.70 1.20 3.33
N LEU A 39 6.29 0.11 3.98
CA LEU A 39 7.08 -0.58 5.00
C LEU A 39 8.31 -1.27 4.39
N THR A 40 8.09 -2.09 3.37
CA THR A 40 9.14 -2.95 2.78
C THR A 40 10.18 -2.14 2.01
N CYS A 41 9.75 -1.09 1.32
CA CYS A 41 10.63 -0.25 0.51
C CYS A 41 11.10 1.01 1.25
N LYS A 42 10.74 1.21 2.52
CA LYS A 42 10.96 2.43 3.33
C LYS A 42 12.31 3.11 3.07
N LEU A 43 13.41 2.35 3.17
CA LEU A 43 14.77 2.87 3.04
C LEU A 43 15.08 3.43 1.64
N ASN A 44 14.40 2.94 0.61
CA ASN A 44 14.63 3.31 -0.79
C ASN A 44 13.76 4.49 -1.23
N ILE A 45 12.61 4.70 -0.57
CA ILE A 45 11.61 5.70 -0.97
C ILE A 45 11.53 6.91 -0.02
N LYS A 46 12.16 6.85 1.16
CA LYS A 46 12.14 7.95 2.13
C LYS A 46 12.58 9.27 1.49
N ARG A 47 11.98 10.39 1.90
CA ARG A 47 12.44 11.73 1.53
C ARG A 47 13.73 12.03 2.30
N HIS A 48 14.80 12.34 1.58
CA HIS A 48 16.08 12.74 2.19
C HIS A 48 16.17 14.26 2.18
N LYS A 49 16.44 14.87 3.34
CA LYS A 49 16.60 16.32 3.47
C LYS A 49 18.02 16.80 3.10
N ASN A 50 18.99 15.90 3.08
CA ASN A 50 20.42 16.24 2.99
C ASN A 50 21.04 15.98 1.61
N GLY A 51 20.23 16.01 0.53
CA GLY A 51 20.70 15.94 -0.86
C GLY A 51 21.16 14.56 -1.38
N ASN A 52 21.60 13.64 -0.51
CA ASN A 52 22.00 12.31 -0.96
C ASN A 52 20.78 11.44 -1.31
N PRO A 53 20.69 10.90 -2.54
CA PRO A 53 19.65 9.95 -2.88
C PRO A 53 19.84 8.65 -2.09
N PRO A 54 18.74 7.99 -1.66
CA PRO A 54 18.82 6.69 -1.04
C PRO A 54 19.42 5.69 -2.02
N PRO A 55 20.09 4.65 -1.50
CA PRO A 55 20.59 3.58 -2.34
C PRO A 55 19.42 2.98 -3.14
N PRO A 56 19.68 2.52 -4.39
CA PRO A 56 18.68 1.75 -5.12
C PRO A 56 18.32 0.48 -4.33
N PRO A 57 17.06 0.02 -4.43
CA PRO A 57 16.67 -1.23 -3.80
C PRO A 57 17.49 -2.39 -4.39
N PRO A 58 17.95 -3.35 -3.57
CA PRO A 58 18.61 -4.54 -4.08
C PRO A 58 17.66 -5.29 -5.02
N GLU A 59 18.15 -5.68 -6.20
CA GLU A 59 17.32 -6.28 -7.26
C GLU A 59 16.58 -7.54 -6.80
N ARG A 60 17.24 -8.38 -5.99
CA ARG A 60 16.65 -9.59 -5.38
C ARG A 60 16.18 -9.37 -3.94
N GLY A 61 16.16 -8.11 -3.49
CA GLY A 61 15.70 -7.73 -2.17
C GLY A 61 14.18 -7.77 -2.04
N PRO A 62 13.67 -7.76 -0.79
CA PRO A 62 12.24 -7.88 -0.51
C PRO A 62 11.41 -6.75 -1.14
N CYS A 63 11.98 -5.53 -1.22
CA CYS A 63 11.31 -4.41 -1.90
C CYS A 63 11.07 -4.69 -3.38
N CYS A 64 12.09 -5.14 -4.13
CA CYS A 64 11.91 -5.42 -5.55
C CYS A 64 11.05 -6.67 -5.81
N GLN A 65 11.10 -7.67 -4.92
CA GLN A 65 10.21 -8.82 -5.00
C GLN A 65 8.73 -8.39 -4.84
N LEU A 66 8.44 -7.52 -3.87
CA LEU A 66 7.10 -6.96 -3.68
C LEU A 66 6.67 -6.10 -4.87
N VAL A 67 7.56 -5.25 -5.40
CA VAL A 67 7.26 -4.41 -6.58
C VAL A 67 6.90 -5.26 -7.79
N ARG A 68 7.66 -6.32 -8.09
CA ARG A 68 7.34 -7.26 -9.19
C ARG A 68 6.00 -7.96 -8.97
N LEU A 69 5.72 -8.37 -7.73
CA LEU A 69 4.43 -8.99 -7.38
C LEU A 69 3.26 -8.02 -7.58
N LEU A 70 3.39 -6.75 -7.18
CA LEU A 70 2.39 -5.71 -7.41
C LEU A 70 2.21 -5.43 -8.90
N GLN A 71 3.30 -5.33 -9.67
CA GLN A 71 3.24 -5.14 -11.12
C GLN A 71 2.58 -6.31 -11.84
N GLY A 72 2.83 -7.55 -11.39
CA GLY A 72 2.19 -8.76 -11.90
C GLY A 72 0.68 -8.79 -11.67
N MET A 73 0.18 -8.17 -10.60
CA MET A 73 -1.27 -8.00 -10.39
C MET A 73 -1.87 -6.96 -11.35
N ARG A 74 -1.20 -5.81 -11.49
CA ARG A 74 -1.61 -4.74 -12.40
C ARG A 74 -0.42 -3.83 -12.75
N PRO A 75 -0.19 -3.49 -14.04
CA PRO A 75 0.92 -2.64 -14.44
C PRO A 75 0.94 -1.24 -13.80
N ASP A 76 -0.23 -0.70 -13.45
CA ASP A 76 -0.42 0.61 -12.82
C ASP A 76 -0.53 0.55 -11.29
N MET A 77 -0.28 -0.60 -10.64
CA MET A 77 -0.38 -0.75 -9.18
C MET A 77 0.44 0.30 -8.42
N ILE A 78 1.69 0.52 -8.83
CA ILE A 78 2.57 1.51 -8.19
C ILE A 78 1.99 2.92 -8.32
N ARG A 79 1.45 3.27 -9.50
CA ARG A 79 0.82 4.58 -9.72
C ARG A 79 -0.47 4.73 -8.90
N CYS A 80 -1.24 3.66 -8.77
CA CYS A 80 -2.42 3.65 -7.91
C CYS A 80 -2.03 3.91 -6.45
N ILE A 81 -1.00 3.22 -5.93
CA ILE A 81 -0.53 3.40 -4.56
C ILE A 81 -0.11 4.85 -4.29
N VAL A 82 0.60 5.48 -5.24
CA VAL A 82 0.98 6.90 -5.13
C VAL A 82 -0.24 7.81 -5.04
N GLY A 83 -1.31 7.52 -5.78
CA GLY A 83 -2.57 8.27 -5.69
C GLY A 83 -3.36 8.07 -4.40
N HIS A 84 -2.96 7.11 -3.55
CA HIS A 84 -3.59 6.78 -2.26
C HIS A 84 -2.72 7.17 -1.06
N LEU A 85 -1.60 7.87 -1.27
CA LEU A 85 -0.79 8.38 -0.16
C LEU A 85 -1.54 9.46 0.61
N THR A 86 -1.46 9.42 1.93
CA THR A 86 -1.93 10.53 2.77
C THR A 86 -0.92 11.67 2.73
N LYS A 87 -1.34 12.87 3.18
CA LYS A 87 -0.44 14.03 3.25
C LYS A 87 0.79 13.75 4.13
N GLU A 88 0.59 13.03 5.23
CA GLU A 88 1.67 12.63 6.14
C GLU A 88 2.64 11.64 5.46
N GLU A 89 2.12 10.69 4.67
CA GLU A 89 2.94 9.77 3.89
C GLU A 89 3.72 10.51 2.79
N GLU A 90 3.15 11.52 2.15
CA GLU A 90 3.83 12.36 1.16
C GLU A 90 4.92 13.27 1.77
N GLU A 91 4.83 13.59 3.06
CA GLU A 91 5.88 14.29 3.79
C GLU A 91 7.05 13.37 4.12
N GLU A 92 6.79 12.11 4.50
CA GLU A 92 7.82 11.12 4.85
C GLU A 92 8.48 10.50 3.60
N TYR A 93 7.70 10.21 2.56
CA TYR A 93 8.11 9.44 1.39
C TYR A 93 8.11 10.29 0.12
N SER A 94 8.99 9.97 -0.82
CA SER A 94 9.02 10.63 -2.13
C SER A 94 8.16 9.87 -3.12
N THR A 95 7.09 10.50 -3.59
CA THR A 95 6.21 9.99 -4.66
C THR A 95 7.01 9.62 -5.91
N LEU A 96 7.98 10.45 -6.30
CA LEU A 96 8.88 10.18 -7.41
C LEU A 96 9.68 8.90 -7.21
N LYS A 97 10.26 8.69 -6.01
CA LYS A 97 11.03 7.47 -5.73
C LYS A 97 10.17 6.22 -5.72
N ILE A 98 8.92 6.32 -5.25
CA ILE A 98 7.96 5.22 -5.32
C ILE A 98 7.67 4.87 -6.78
N LEU A 99 7.45 5.85 -7.65
CA LEU A 99 7.24 5.63 -9.09
C LEU A 99 8.45 5.00 -9.78
N GLU A 100 9.67 5.44 -9.42
CA GLU A 100 10.93 4.92 -9.95
C GLU A 100 11.21 3.45 -9.56
N LEU A 101 10.55 2.92 -8.52
CA LEU A 101 10.67 1.50 -8.18
C LEU A 101 10.31 0.62 -9.38
N LYS A 102 9.42 1.09 -10.26
CA LYS A 102 9.01 0.35 -11.45
C LYS A 102 10.20 0.04 -12.37
N ASP A 103 11.10 0.99 -12.53
CA ASP A 103 12.25 0.87 -13.41
C ASP A 103 13.48 0.28 -12.70
N LYS A 104 13.60 0.50 -11.38
CA LYS A 104 14.71 -0.02 -10.56
C LYS A 104 14.59 -1.50 -10.18
N CYS A 105 13.36 -2.04 -10.17
CA CYS A 105 13.08 -3.41 -9.73
C CYS A 105 12.66 -4.35 -10.86
N ARG A 106 13.16 -4.12 -12.09
CA ARG A 106 12.92 -5.04 -13.22
C ARG A 106 13.36 -6.46 -12.88
#